data_AF-A0A973E0G6-F1
#
_entry.id   AF-A0A973E0G6-F1
#
_cell.length_a   1.000
_cell.length_b   1.000
_cell.length_c   1.000
_cell.angle_alpha   90.00
_cell.angle_beta   90.00
_cell.angle_gamma   90.00
#
_symmetry.space_group_name_H-M   'P 1'
#
loop_
_entity.id
_entity.type
_entity.pdbx_description
1 polymer ?
#
loop_
_entity_poly.entity_id
_entity_poly.type
_entity_poly.pdbx_seq_one_letter_code
_entity_poly.pdbx_strand_id
1 'polypeptide(L)' 'MPGWTQILVVIVLVFLLFGRGKIADVMGDFAKGIKSFKKGMADEDTSEDDAKTIDHDTVSEKVAKTSETASKSTK' A
#
# COMPACT_ATOMS: atom_id res chain seq x y z
N MET A 1 28.92 -11.60 -12.90
CA MET A 1 28.26 -10.39 -13.43
C MET A 1 27.22 -9.95 -12.41
N PRO A 2 27.25 -8.70 -11.93
CA PRO A 2 26.20 -8.14 -11.09
C PRO A 2 24.84 -8.30 -11.78
N GLY A 3 24.04 -9.24 -11.29
CA GLY A 3 22.70 -9.52 -11.79
C GLY A 3 21.65 -8.79 -10.98
N TRP A 4 20.39 -8.89 -11.41
CA TRP A 4 19.24 -8.28 -10.72
C TRP A 4 19.10 -8.75 -9.26
N THR A 5 19.75 -9.89 -8.93
CA THR A 5 19.89 -10.42 -7.56
C THR A 5 20.54 -9.44 -6.59
N GLN A 6 21.52 -8.64 -7.02
CA GLN A 6 22.18 -7.68 -6.13
C GLN A 6 21.22 -6.57 -5.69
N ILE A 7 20.36 -6.11 -6.60
CA ILE A 7 19.33 -5.11 -6.32
C ILE A 7 18.30 -5.67 -5.34
N LEU A 8 17.88 -6.93 -5.51
CA LEU A 8 16.99 -7.61 -4.56
C LEU A 8 17.60 -7.70 -3.16
N VAL A 9 18.88 -8.07 -3.04
CA VAL A 9 19.58 -8.15 -1.74
C VAL A 9 19.60 -6.79 -1.04
N VAL A 10 19.88 -5.72 -1.78
CA VAL A 10 19.87 -4.35 -1.22
C VAL A 10 18.48 -3.94 -0.76
N ILE A 11 17.43 -4.24 -1.55
CA ILE A 11 16.05 -3.95 -1.18
C ILE A 11 15.69 -4.65 0.14
N VAL A 12 15.97 -5.95 0.26
CA VAL A 12 15.68 -6.69 1.50
C VAL A 12 16.36 -6.06 2.72
N LEU A 13 17.59 -5.59 2.56
CA LEU A 13 18.34 -4.92 3.63
C LEU A 13 17.67 -3.60 4.06
N VAL A 14 17.23 -2.80 3.10
CA VAL A 14 16.48 -1.55 3.36
C VAL A 14 15.14 -1.87 4.04
N PHE A 15 14.39 -2.87 3.58
CA PHE A 15 13.13 -3.28 4.21
C PHE A 15 13.32 -3.75 5.67
N LEU A 16 14.46 -4.37 5.99
CA LEU A 16 14.77 -4.82 7.35
C LEU A 16 15.16 -3.64 8.28
N LEU A 17 15.90 -2.66 7.76
CA LEU A 17 16.34 -1.48 8.52
C LEU A 17 15.20 -0.48 8.77
N PHE A 18 14.38 -0.23 7.75
CA PHE A 18 13.28 0.74 7.83
C PHE A 18 11.99 0.13 8.38
N GLY A 19 11.84 -1.20 8.31
CA GLY A 19 10.69 -1.93 8.84
C GLY A 19 9.41 -1.73 8.02
N ARG A 20 8.47 -2.68 8.17
CA ARG A 20 7.23 -2.73 7.37
C ARG A 20 6.30 -1.53 7.59
N GLY A 21 6.30 -0.95 8.79
CA GLY A 21 5.39 0.15 9.14
C GLY A 21 5.68 1.45 8.40
N LYS A 22 6.96 1.86 8.33
CA LYS A 22 7.34 3.13 7.68
C LYS A 22 7.18 3.09 6.17
N ILE A 23 7.35 1.91 5.58
CA ILE A 23 7.26 1.72 4.13
C ILE A 23 5.79 1.71 3.69
N ALA A 24 4.86 1.21 4.52
CA ALA A 24 3.44 1.20 4.21
C ALA A 24 2.85 2.63 4.13
N ASP A 25 3.19 3.51 5.09
CA ASP A 25 2.77 4.92 5.07
C ASP A 25 3.29 5.65 3.83
N VAL A 26 4.60 5.51 3.55
CA VAL A 26 5.24 6.15 2.38
C VAL A 26 4.71 5.60 1.07
N MET A 27 4.47 4.28 0.97
CA MET A 27 3.88 3.66 -0.22
C MET A 27 2.42 4.12 -0.42
N GLY A 28 1.67 4.36 0.66
CA GLY A 28 0.30 4.88 0.60
C GLY A 28 0.22 6.27 -0.03
N ASP A 29 1.10 7.18 0.39
CA ASP A 29 1.16 8.54 -0.17
C ASP A 29 1.75 8.56 -1.58
N PHE A 30 2.74 7.72 -1.85
CA PHE A 30 3.30 7.53 -3.18
C PHE A 30 2.27 6.94 -4.17
N ALA A 31 1.48 5.97 -3.73
CA ALA A 31 0.41 5.37 -4.55
C ALA A 31 -0.70 6.37 -4.86
N LYS A 32 -1.08 7.24 -3.91
CA LYS A 32 -2.02 8.34 -4.18
C LYS A 32 -1.45 9.32 -5.23
N GLY A 33 -0.17 9.67 -5.11
CA GLY A 33 0.52 10.53 -6.09
C GLY A 33 0.54 9.93 -7.50
N ILE A 34 0.93 8.65 -7.63
CA ILE A 34 0.92 7.95 -8.92
C ILE A 34 -0.50 7.77 -9.45
N LYS A 35 -1.50 7.48 -8.60
CA LYS A 35 -2.90 7.32 -9.03
C LYS A 35 -3.47 8.63 -9.56
N SER A 36 -3.18 9.75 -8.92
CA SER A 36 -3.57 11.08 -9.40
C SER A 36 -2.85 11.45 -10.70
N PHE A 37 -1.57 11.10 -10.83
CA PHE A 37 -0.81 11.30 -12.08
C PHE A 37 -1.40 10.47 -13.23
N LYS A 38 -1.72 9.20 -12.97
CA LYS A 38 -2.35 8.29 -13.93
C LYS A 38 -3.75 8.78 -14.31
N LYS A 39 -4.56 9.22 -13.34
CA LYS A 39 -5.91 9.73 -13.59
C LYS A 39 -5.87 11.04 -14.36
N GLY A 40 -4.95 11.96 -14.02
CA GLY A 40 -4.78 13.21 -14.78
C GLY A 40 -4.31 12.98 -16.23
N MET A 41 -3.46 11.97 -16.46
CA MET A 41 -3.05 11.59 -17.82
C MET A 41 -4.16 10.85 -18.59
N ALA A 42 -4.97 10.03 -17.90
CA ALA A 42 -6.09 9.32 -18.51
C ALA A 42 -7.32 10.23 -18.78
N ASP A 43 -7.45 11.34 -18.05
CA ASP A 43 -8.52 12.35 -18.24
C ASP A 43 -8.36 13.09 -19.59
N GLU A 44 -7.13 13.27 -20.09
CA GLU A 44 -6.87 13.80 -21.43
C GLU A 44 -7.20 12.79 -22.56
N ASP A 45 -7.09 11.49 -22.30
CA ASP A 45 -7.33 10.43 -23.30
C ASP A 45 -8.77 9.87 -23.28
N THR A 46 -9.52 10.07 -22.19
CA THR A 46 -10.86 9.49 -22.00
C THR A 46 -11.74 10.45 -21.22
N SER A 47 -12.32 11.44 -21.90
CA SER A 47 -13.54 12.07 -21.42
C SER A 47 -14.66 11.02 -21.41
N GLU A 48 -15.40 10.92 -20.29
CA GLU A 48 -16.57 10.05 -20.05
C GLU A 48 -16.28 8.62 -19.53
N ASP A 49 -15.98 8.46 -18.22
CA ASP A 49 -16.76 7.62 -17.29
C ASP A 49 -16.18 7.68 -15.85
N ASP A 50 -17.08 7.73 -14.87
CA ASP A 50 -16.84 7.49 -13.44
C ASP A 50 -15.98 8.49 -12.64
N ALA A 51 -16.67 9.57 -12.26
CA ALA A 51 -16.64 10.09 -10.91
C ALA A 51 -17.12 9.02 -9.90
N LYS A 52 -16.20 8.17 -9.40
CA LYS A 52 -16.41 7.44 -8.14
C LYS A 52 -15.34 7.79 -7.13
N THR A 53 -15.76 8.67 -6.23
CA THR A 53 -15.43 8.72 -4.81
C THR A 53 -13.96 8.98 -4.44
N ILE A 54 -13.70 10.22 -4.06
CA ILE A 54 -12.60 10.56 -3.15
C ILE A 54 -13.19 10.39 -1.75
N ASP A 55 -13.30 9.14 -1.29
CA ASP A 55 -13.66 8.87 0.10
C ASP A 55 -12.47 9.21 0.99
N HIS A 56 -12.58 10.37 1.61
CA HIS A 56 -11.80 10.78 2.76
C HIS A 56 -12.60 10.43 4.02
N ASP A 57 -12.62 9.14 4.39
CA ASP A 57 -13.23 8.69 5.64
C ASP A 57 -12.22 7.90 6.48
N THR A 58 -11.65 8.63 7.44
CA THR A 58 -11.30 8.22 8.81
C THR A 58 -11.37 6.72 9.14
N VAL A 59 -10.24 6.00 9.09
CA VAL A 59 -9.94 4.90 10.03
C VAL A 59 -8.42 4.85 10.28
N SER A 60 -7.90 5.88 10.95
CA SER A 60 -6.91 5.61 11.99
C SER A 60 -7.70 4.98 13.14
N GLU A 61 -7.16 3.93 13.77
CA GLU A 61 -7.76 3.15 14.86
C GLU A 61 -8.52 1.86 14.49
N LYS A 62 -7.79 0.87 13.94
CA LYS A 62 -7.87 -0.54 14.39
C LYS A 62 -6.84 -1.34 13.62
N VAL A 63 -5.77 -1.80 14.26
CA VAL A 63 -5.31 -3.21 14.31
C VAL A 63 -4.06 -3.22 15.22
N ALA A 64 -4.33 -3.20 16.52
CA ALA A 64 -3.40 -3.65 17.54
C ALA A 64 -4.18 -4.45 18.59
N LYS A 65 -4.87 -5.52 18.16
CA LYS A 65 -5.11 -6.70 19.02
C LYS A 65 -5.74 -7.85 18.24
N THR A 66 -5.29 -9.04 18.64
CA THR A 66 -5.87 -10.35 18.37
C THR A 66 -5.31 -11.04 17.13
N SER A 67 -4.04 -11.44 17.25
CA SER A 67 -3.71 -12.83 16.94
C SER A 67 -4.51 -13.74 17.88
N GLU A 68 -4.75 -14.96 17.40
CA GLU A 68 -5.17 -16.12 18.20
C GLU A 68 -6.66 -16.29 18.44
N THR A 69 -7.36 -16.55 17.33
CA THR A 69 -8.52 -17.43 17.30
C THR A 69 -8.07 -18.85 17.73
N ALA A 70 -8.09 -19.10 19.04
CA ALA A 70 -8.06 -20.44 19.63
C ALA A 70 -9.12 -20.51 20.73
N SER A 71 -10.38 -20.71 20.33
CA SER A 71 -11.40 -21.20 21.27
C SER A 71 -12.53 -21.95 20.55
N LYS A 72 -12.59 -23.26 20.83
CA LYS A 72 -13.81 -24.07 20.93
C LYS A 72 -14.79 -24.06 19.76
N SER A 73 -14.53 -24.97 18.82
CA SER A 73 -15.59 -25.75 18.19
C SER A 73 -16.24 -26.66 19.23
N THR A 74 -17.23 -26.13 19.95
CA THR A 74 -18.25 -26.88 20.70
C THR A 74 -19.55 -26.09 20.63
N LYS A 75 -20.29 -26.27 19.54
CA LYS A 75 -21.66 -26.77 19.55
C LYS A 75 -22.12 -27.00 18.12
#